data_AF-A0A0D6N4M8-F1
#
_entry.id   AF-A0A0D6N4M8-F1
#
_cell.length_a   1.000
_cell.length_b   1.000
_cell.length_c   1.000
_cell.angle_alpha   90.00
_cell.angle_beta   90.00
_cell.angle_gamma   90.00
#
_symmetry.space_group_name_H-M   'P 1'
#
loop_
_entity.id
_entity.type
_entity.pdbx_description
1 polymer ?
#
loop_
_entity_poly.entity_id
_entity_poly.type
_entity_poly.pdbx_seq_one_letter_code
_entity_poly.pdbx_strand_id
1 'polypeptide(L)'
;MTKKVATKPMEKAAPKQSGKNGTKGQSKKAAAPKKALTEKEIMLPQTSLDSPANSAVLNRLFDVVKSRKGTDPSVSHSARLLSRGTYKIAQKFGEEAVECLIEAVAGRKDLLIGESADVLYHLIVLWVDAGIQPSDVWAELERREGTSGIAEKASRPKQTLTKKDK
;
A
#
# COMPACT_ATOMS: atom_id res chain seq x y z
N MET A 1 14.02 43.36 -47.83
CA MET A 1 14.46 44.54 -47.06
C MET A 1 15.34 44.07 -45.92
N THR A 2 16.61 44.45 -46.00
CA THR A 2 17.74 44.09 -45.13
C THR A 2 17.87 45.04 -43.94
N LYS A 3 18.40 44.54 -42.80
CA LYS A 3 19.28 45.21 -41.80
C LYS A 3 19.69 44.11 -40.80
N LYS A 4 20.88 43.47 -40.84
CA LYS A 4 22.25 43.92 -40.43
C LYS A 4 22.25 44.79 -39.16
N VAL A 5 22.62 44.26 -37.98
CA VAL A 5 23.95 43.92 -37.39
C VAL A 5 24.67 45.12 -36.75
N ALA A 6 24.98 44.99 -35.46
CA ALA A 6 26.21 45.44 -34.75
C ALA A 6 26.08 44.92 -33.28
N THR A 7 26.91 44.05 -32.66
CA THR A 7 28.37 44.01 -32.37
C THR A 7 28.84 45.28 -31.65
N LYS A 8 29.60 45.31 -30.53
CA LYS A 8 30.62 44.40 -29.95
C LYS A 8 31.04 44.96 -28.54
N PRO A 9 32.23 44.71 -27.93
CA PRO A 9 32.40 43.90 -26.70
C PRO A 9 33.25 44.54 -25.54
N MET A 10 33.66 43.68 -24.58
CA MET A 10 34.86 43.72 -23.71
C MET A 10 34.87 44.60 -22.45
N GLU A 11 35.12 43.96 -21.30
CA GLU A 11 36.38 44.16 -20.58
C GLU A 11 36.78 42.94 -19.72
N LYS A 12 38.06 42.60 -19.75
CA LYS A 12 38.73 41.56 -18.94
C LYS A 12 39.54 42.26 -17.84
N ALA A 13 39.60 41.70 -16.63
CA ALA A 13 40.85 41.59 -15.85
C ALA A 13 40.68 40.72 -14.58
N ALA A 14 41.58 39.75 -14.41
CA ALA A 14 41.98 39.11 -13.15
C ALA A 14 43.33 39.77 -12.69
N PRO A 15 44.12 39.35 -11.66
CA PRO A 15 43.97 38.23 -10.71
C PRO A 15 44.53 38.45 -9.26
N LYS A 16 44.52 37.36 -8.45
CA LYS A 16 45.42 36.96 -7.31
C LYS A 16 45.35 37.66 -5.93
N GLN A 17 45.10 36.85 -4.87
CA GLN A 17 46.07 36.38 -3.84
C GLN A 17 45.30 35.55 -2.77
N SER A 18 45.58 34.27 -2.54
CA SER A 18 46.66 33.68 -1.71
C SER A 18 46.51 33.93 -0.19
N GLY A 19 45.97 32.92 0.52
CA GLY A 19 46.06 32.78 1.97
C GLY A 19 45.76 31.33 2.39
N LYS A 20 46.81 30.61 2.80
CA LYS A 20 46.83 29.18 3.14
C LYS A 20 46.38 28.88 4.58
N ASN A 21 45.96 27.62 4.75
CA ASN A 21 46.23 26.68 5.87
C ASN A 21 45.25 26.53 7.06
N GLY A 22 44.99 25.24 7.34
CA GLY A 22 44.52 24.68 8.61
C GLY A 22 42.99 24.52 8.66
N THR A 23 42.36 23.39 8.97
CA THR A 23 42.84 22.12 9.55
C THR A 23 41.72 21.10 9.32
N LYS A 24 42.08 19.84 9.04
CA LYS A 24 41.15 18.70 8.95
C LYS A 24 40.40 18.52 10.28
N GLY A 25 39.07 18.57 10.22
CA GLY A 25 38.18 18.17 11.30
C GLY A 25 37.00 17.39 10.73
N GLN A 26 37.23 16.14 10.34
CA GLN A 26 36.17 15.20 10.01
C GLN A 26 35.37 14.89 11.28
N SER A 27 34.31 15.65 11.53
CA SER A 27 33.31 15.29 12.53
C SER A 27 32.41 14.21 11.93
N LYS A 28 32.83 12.95 12.07
CA LYS A 28 31.94 11.80 11.93
C LYS A 28 30.83 11.95 12.96
N LYS A 29 29.63 12.37 12.54
CA LYS A 29 28.42 12.16 13.35
C LYS A 29 28.21 10.65 13.45
N ALA A 30 28.59 10.08 14.58
CA ALA A 30 28.26 8.70 14.91
C ALA A 30 26.74 8.56 14.88
N ALA A 31 26.24 7.70 13.98
CA ALA A 31 24.87 7.23 14.06
C ALA A 31 24.72 6.49 15.40
N ALA A 32 23.73 6.90 16.19
CA ALA A 32 23.36 6.18 17.40
C ALA A 32 23.09 4.70 17.05
N PRO A 33 23.47 3.74 17.91
CA PRO A 33 23.25 2.33 17.63
C PRO A 33 21.74 2.10 17.54
N LYS A 34 21.27 1.67 16.36
CA LYS A 34 19.92 1.13 16.22
C LYS A 34 19.87 -0.12 17.08
N LYS A 35 19.24 -0.02 18.25
CA LYS A 35 18.99 -1.16 19.13
C LYS A 35 18.18 -2.16 18.31
N ALA A 36 18.77 -3.29 17.98
CA ALA A 36 18.05 -4.39 17.35
C ALA A 36 16.94 -4.80 18.33
N LEU A 37 15.69 -4.63 17.90
CA LEU A 37 14.54 -5.13 18.66
C LEU A 37 14.67 -6.65 18.72
N THR A 38 14.49 -7.19 19.92
CA THR A 38 14.63 -8.64 20.15
C THR A 38 13.50 -9.40 19.44
N GLU A 39 13.69 -10.69 19.12
CA GLU A 39 12.65 -11.54 18.49
C GLU A 39 11.30 -11.48 19.24
N LYS A 40 11.34 -11.20 20.55
CA LYS A 40 10.18 -11.04 21.41
C LYS A 40 9.35 -9.77 21.13
N GLU A 41 9.93 -8.73 20.53
CA GLU A 41 9.27 -7.48 20.12
C GLU A 41 8.77 -7.50 18.66
N ILE A 42 9.28 -8.43 17.83
CA ILE A 42 8.85 -8.63 16.44
C ILE A 42 7.54 -9.44 16.40
N MET A 43 7.33 -10.29 17.40
CA MET A 43 6.13 -11.12 17.52
C MET A 43 4.91 -10.24 17.86
N LEU A 44 3.83 -10.40 17.09
CA LEU A 44 2.50 -9.88 17.43
C LEU A 44 2.15 -10.27 18.88
N PRO A 45 1.45 -9.40 19.64
CA PRO A 45 0.88 -9.81 20.92
C PRO A 45 0.05 -11.07 20.65
N GLN A 46 0.41 -12.15 21.35
CA GLN A 46 -0.28 -13.43 21.26
C GLN A 46 -1.66 -13.27 21.91
N THR A 47 -2.59 -12.60 21.22
CA THR A 47 -4.00 -12.65 21.56
C THR A 47 -4.47 -14.06 21.21
N SER A 48 -4.38 -14.96 22.19
CA SER A 48 -4.95 -16.32 22.25
C SER A 48 -5.31 -16.94 20.90
N LEU A 49 -4.39 -17.75 20.35
CA LEU A 49 -4.62 -18.56 19.15
C LEU A 49 -5.65 -19.68 19.35
N ASP A 50 -6.24 -19.81 20.55
CA ASP A 50 -7.27 -20.79 20.90
C ASP A 50 -8.66 -20.44 20.37
N SER A 51 -8.79 -19.36 19.58
CA SER A 51 -10.06 -19.00 18.94
C SER A 51 -10.37 -19.93 17.77
N PRO A 52 -11.60 -20.46 17.66
CA PRO A 52 -11.99 -21.33 16.56
C PRO A 52 -11.74 -20.68 15.20
N ALA A 53 -11.32 -21.48 14.22
CA ALA A 53 -11.13 -21.07 12.83
C ALA A 53 -12.50 -20.79 12.19
N ASN A 54 -12.97 -19.56 12.36
CA ASN A 54 -14.22 -19.05 11.81
C ASN A 54 -14.05 -17.60 11.31
N SER A 55 -15.13 -17.00 10.82
CA SER A 55 -15.13 -15.65 10.27
C SER A 55 -14.63 -14.56 11.23
N ALA A 56 -14.64 -14.79 12.56
CA ALA A 56 -14.09 -13.83 13.52
C ALA A 56 -12.60 -13.56 13.33
N VAL A 57 -11.86 -14.44 12.62
CA VAL A 57 -10.48 -14.21 12.23
C VAL A 57 -10.32 -12.93 11.40
N LEU A 58 -11.31 -12.58 10.57
CA LEU A 58 -11.24 -11.38 9.71
C LEU A 58 -11.27 -10.09 10.54
N ASN A 59 -12.06 -10.05 11.62
CA ASN A 59 -12.10 -8.90 12.53
C ASN A 59 -10.77 -8.75 13.27
N ARG A 60 -10.22 -9.85 13.82
CA ARG A 60 -8.90 -9.84 14.47
C ARG A 60 -7.80 -9.40 13.50
N LEU A 61 -7.85 -9.89 12.27
CA LEU A 61 -6.90 -9.51 11.23
C LEU A 61 -7.01 -8.02 10.88
N PHE A 62 -8.23 -7.50 10.73
CA PHE A 62 -8.45 -6.07 10.53
C PHE A 62 -7.88 -5.23 11.67
N ASP A 63 -8.13 -5.59 12.93
CA ASP A 63 -7.61 -4.87 14.09
C ASP A 63 -6.08 -4.86 14.11
N VAL A 64 -5.45 -6.00 13.80
CA VAL A 64 -3.99 -6.10 13.66
C VAL A 64 -3.49 -5.19 12.53
N VAL A 65 -4.06 -5.26 11.33
CA VAL A 65 -3.61 -4.43 10.19
C VAL A 65 -3.78 -2.95 10.51
N LYS A 66 -4.91 -2.57 11.11
CA LYS A 66 -5.19 -1.20 11.57
C LYS A 66 -4.17 -0.73 12.60
N SER A 67 -3.79 -1.58 13.56
CA SER A 67 -2.78 -1.26 14.58
C SER A 67 -1.37 -1.05 13.99
N ARG A 68 -1.11 -1.56 12.77
CA ARG A 68 0.17 -1.35 12.07
C ARG A 68 0.20 -0.07 11.23
N LYS A 69 -0.93 0.63 11.05
CA LYS A 69 -0.98 1.90 10.32
C LYS A 69 -0.11 2.95 11.02
N GLY A 70 0.85 3.53 10.30
CA GLY A 70 1.79 4.53 10.85
C GLY A 70 2.93 3.96 11.70
N THR A 71 3.03 2.63 11.87
CA THR A 71 4.18 1.98 12.52
C THR A 71 5.37 1.83 11.55
N ASP A 72 6.53 1.38 12.04
CA ASP A 72 7.76 1.29 11.23
C ASP A 72 7.60 0.29 10.05
N PRO A 73 7.68 0.77 8.78
CA PRO A 73 7.59 -0.04 7.57
C PRO A 73 8.69 -1.11 7.40
N SER A 74 9.79 -1.00 8.12
CA SER A 74 10.89 -1.95 8.03
C SER A 74 10.59 -3.26 8.75
N VAL A 75 9.77 -3.22 9.81
CA VAL A 75 9.50 -4.37 10.69
C VAL A 75 8.12 -5.02 10.49
N SER A 76 7.21 -4.38 9.75
CA SER A 76 5.86 -4.91 9.48
C SER A 76 5.49 -4.83 8.01
N HIS A 77 5.04 -5.95 7.45
CA HIS A 77 4.55 -6.02 6.06
C HIS A 77 3.35 -5.09 5.84
N SER A 78 2.36 -5.12 6.76
CA SER A 78 1.18 -4.24 6.69
C SER A 78 1.58 -2.77 6.77
N ALA A 79 2.50 -2.41 7.68
CA ALA A 79 3.01 -1.04 7.77
C ALA A 79 3.68 -0.58 6.46
N ARG A 80 4.44 -1.49 5.82
CA ARG A 80 5.09 -1.23 4.53
C ARG A 80 4.13 -1.03 3.38
N LEU A 81 3.05 -1.80 3.32
CA LEU A 81 2.02 -1.61 2.31
C LEU A 81 1.30 -0.28 2.52
N LEU A 82 0.86 -0.02 3.75
CA LEU A 82 0.16 1.21 4.13
C LEU A 82 1.03 2.46 3.89
N SER A 83 2.33 2.40 4.15
CA SER A 83 3.24 3.53 3.88
C SER A 83 3.45 3.80 2.38
N ARG A 84 3.12 2.84 1.50
CA ARG A 84 3.22 3.00 0.04
C ARG A 84 1.90 3.46 -0.60
N GLY A 85 0.84 3.56 0.18
CA GLY A 85 -0.46 4.09 -0.22
C GLY A 85 -1.25 3.22 -1.19
N THR A 86 -2.43 3.72 -1.54
CA THR A 86 -3.49 3.01 -2.26
C THR A 86 -3.03 2.32 -3.54
N TYR A 87 -2.16 2.96 -4.34
CA TYR A 87 -1.68 2.38 -5.59
C TYR A 87 -0.98 1.03 -5.38
N LYS A 88 -0.04 0.95 -4.43
CA LYS A 88 0.69 -0.30 -4.20
C LYS A 88 -0.21 -1.36 -3.57
N ILE A 89 -1.12 -0.94 -2.70
CA ILE A 89 -2.07 -1.84 -2.03
C ILE A 89 -3.01 -2.47 -3.07
N ALA A 90 -3.60 -1.65 -3.95
CA ALA A 90 -4.46 -2.11 -5.03
C ALA A 90 -3.71 -3.02 -6.01
N GLN A 91 -2.45 -2.69 -6.34
CA GLN A 91 -1.61 -3.56 -7.16
C GLN A 91 -1.46 -4.95 -6.52
N LYS A 92 -1.09 -5.01 -5.23
CA LYS A 92 -0.93 -6.30 -4.55
C LYS A 92 -2.24 -7.08 -4.49
N PHE A 93 -3.35 -6.42 -4.12
CA PHE A 93 -4.66 -7.06 -4.14
C PHE A 93 -5.00 -7.66 -5.53
N GLY A 94 -4.68 -6.94 -6.61
CA GLY A 94 -4.86 -7.43 -7.97
C GLY A 94 -3.99 -8.64 -8.31
N GLU A 95 -2.73 -8.66 -7.86
CA GLU A 95 -1.82 -9.81 -8.03
C GLU A 95 -2.41 -11.07 -7.37
N GLU A 96 -2.73 -11.01 -6.07
CA GLU A 96 -3.27 -12.19 -5.34
C GLU A 96 -4.62 -12.66 -5.92
N ALA A 97 -5.46 -11.71 -6.39
CA ALA A 97 -6.73 -12.07 -7.04
C ALA A 97 -6.51 -12.84 -8.34
N VAL A 98 -5.50 -12.48 -9.13
CA VAL A 98 -5.17 -13.21 -10.37
C VAL A 98 -4.55 -14.57 -10.04
N GLU A 99 -3.67 -14.65 -9.04
CA GLU A 99 -3.08 -15.91 -8.57
C GLU A 99 -4.16 -16.88 -8.07
N CYS A 100 -5.10 -16.40 -7.23
CA CYS A 100 -6.27 -17.15 -6.80
C CYS A 100 -7.09 -17.72 -7.97
N LEU A 101 -7.32 -16.91 -9.02
CA LEU A 101 -8.00 -17.37 -10.24
C LEU A 101 -7.20 -18.44 -10.99
N ILE A 102 -5.88 -18.29 -11.09
CA ILE A 102 -5.00 -19.27 -11.72
C ILE A 102 -5.09 -20.62 -11.00
N GLU A 103 -5.03 -20.62 -9.67
CA GLU A 103 -5.12 -21.84 -8.86
C GLU A 103 -6.49 -22.51 -8.95
N ALA A 104 -7.56 -21.72 -9.03
CA ALA A 104 -8.91 -22.21 -9.26
C ALA A 104 -9.04 -22.91 -10.63
N VAL A 105 -8.56 -22.27 -11.70
CA VAL A 105 -8.59 -22.83 -13.06
C VAL A 105 -7.74 -24.09 -13.16
N ALA A 106 -6.61 -24.13 -12.46
CA ALA A 106 -5.72 -25.29 -12.43
C ALA A 106 -6.23 -26.44 -11.53
N GLY A 107 -7.31 -26.24 -10.76
CA GLY A 107 -7.86 -27.25 -9.86
C GLY A 107 -6.98 -27.57 -8.65
N ARG A 108 -6.04 -26.69 -8.28
CA ARG A 108 -5.07 -26.89 -7.20
C ARG A 108 -5.63 -26.39 -5.87
N LYS A 109 -6.45 -27.21 -5.22
CA LYS A 109 -7.23 -26.83 -4.03
C LYS A 109 -6.40 -26.25 -2.88
N ASP A 110 -5.27 -26.88 -2.55
CA ASP A 110 -4.44 -26.44 -1.41
C ASP A 110 -3.82 -25.06 -1.67
N LEU A 111 -3.41 -24.79 -2.90
CA LEU A 111 -2.90 -23.49 -3.31
C LEU A 111 -4.03 -22.45 -3.38
N LEU A 112 -5.19 -22.83 -3.91
CA LEU A 112 -6.37 -21.96 -3.91
C LEU A 112 -6.78 -21.50 -2.50
N ILE A 113 -6.65 -22.36 -1.49
CA ILE A 113 -6.90 -21.97 -0.08
C ILE A 113 -5.92 -20.88 0.37
N GLY A 114 -4.63 -21.04 0.05
CA GLY A 114 -3.59 -20.05 0.34
C GLY A 114 -3.87 -18.71 -0.33
N GLU A 115 -4.06 -18.72 -1.64
CA GLU A 115 -4.33 -17.50 -2.43
C GLU A 115 -5.65 -16.83 -2.00
N SER A 116 -6.66 -17.61 -1.61
CA SER A 116 -7.91 -17.06 -1.05
C SER A 116 -7.65 -16.31 0.26
N ALA A 117 -6.75 -16.80 1.11
CA ALA A 117 -6.37 -16.11 2.33
C ALA A 117 -5.60 -14.81 2.03
N ASP A 118 -4.72 -14.82 1.03
CA ASP A 118 -3.96 -13.63 0.62
C ASP A 118 -4.87 -12.56 0.00
N VAL A 119 -5.87 -12.96 -0.79
CA VAL A 119 -6.93 -12.07 -1.29
C VAL A 119 -7.67 -11.39 -0.12
N LEU A 120 -8.09 -12.15 0.89
CA LEU A 120 -8.79 -11.59 2.06
C LEU A 120 -7.88 -10.65 2.87
N TYR A 121 -6.61 -11.01 3.07
CA TYR A 121 -5.63 -10.16 3.74
C TYR A 121 -5.43 -8.84 3.01
N HIS A 122 -5.18 -8.89 1.69
CA HIS A 122 -4.93 -7.69 0.90
C HIS A 122 -6.17 -6.80 0.74
N LEU A 123 -7.37 -7.41 0.73
CA LEU A 123 -8.63 -6.67 0.79
C LEU A 123 -8.79 -5.93 2.12
N ILE A 124 -8.45 -6.56 3.25
CA ILE A 124 -8.45 -5.90 4.57
C ILE A 124 -7.46 -4.74 4.63
N VAL A 125 -6.24 -4.89 4.08
CA VAL A 125 -5.25 -3.80 3.98
C VAL A 125 -5.83 -2.63 3.17
N LEU A 126 -6.53 -2.92 2.08
CA LEU A 126 -7.21 -1.91 1.26
C LEU A 126 -8.31 -1.18 2.04
N TRP A 127 -9.11 -1.89 2.85
CA TRP A 127 -10.12 -1.26 3.71
C TRP A 127 -9.49 -0.34 4.76
N VAL A 128 -8.40 -0.77 5.40
CA VAL A 128 -7.68 0.06 6.39
C VAL A 128 -7.09 1.32 5.75
N ASP A 129 -6.59 1.25 4.53
CA ASP A 129 -6.12 2.41 3.77
C ASP A 129 -7.28 3.36 3.44
N ALA A 130 -8.38 2.81 2.91
CA ALA A 130 -9.58 3.55 2.50
C ALA A 130 -10.48 4.04 3.65
N GLY A 131 -10.22 3.60 4.89
CA GLY A 131 -11.02 3.97 6.06
C GLY A 131 -12.35 3.21 6.20
N ILE A 132 -12.51 2.08 5.51
CA ILE A 132 -13.71 1.24 5.52
C ILE A 132 -13.65 0.29 6.73
N GLN A 133 -14.74 0.15 7.49
CA GLN A 133 -14.84 -0.86 8.55
C GLN A 133 -15.38 -2.18 7.99
N PRO A 134 -14.99 -3.34 8.56
CA PRO A 134 -15.58 -4.63 8.19
C PRO A 134 -17.11 -4.64 8.32
N SER A 135 -17.66 -3.98 9.35
CA SER A 135 -19.11 -3.85 9.57
C SER A 135 -19.84 -3.23 8.38
N ASP A 136 -19.23 -2.29 7.67
CA ASP A 136 -19.84 -1.64 6.51
C ASP A 136 -20.01 -2.65 5.38
N VAL A 137 -19.02 -3.53 5.20
CA VAL A 137 -19.05 -4.60 4.20
C VAL A 137 -20.03 -5.70 4.62
N TRP A 138 -20.11 -6.02 5.90
CA TRP A 138 -21.03 -7.05 6.40
C TRP A 138 -22.48 -6.60 6.25
N ALA A 139 -22.78 -5.34 6.56
CA ALA A 139 -24.09 -4.75 6.32
C ALA A 139 -24.47 -4.78 4.83
N GLU A 140 -23.51 -4.52 3.92
CA GLU A 140 -23.77 -4.64 2.48
C GLU A 140 -23.97 -6.10 2.03
N LEU A 141 -23.30 -7.07 2.64
CA LEU A 141 -23.55 -8.48 2.38
C LEU A 141 -24.93 -8.91 2.89
N GLU A 142 -25.32 -8.53 4.10
CA GLU A 142 -26.64 -8.78 4.69
C GLU A 142 -27.75 -8.14 3.83
N ARG A 143 -27.55 -6.91 3.33
CA ARG A 143 -28.48 -6.26 2.40
C ARG A 143 -28.69 -7.05 1.10
N ARG A 144 -27.67 -7.79 0.65
CA ARG A 144 -27.74 -8.65 -0.56
C ARG A 144 -28.27 -10.04 -0.24
N GLU A 145 -28.14 -10.49 1.00
CA GLU A 145 -28.65 -11.75 1.47
C GLU A 145 -30.18 -11.80 1.27
N GLY A 146 -30.68 -12.91 0.68
CA GLY A 146 -32.10 -13.05 0.36
C GLY A 146 -32.58 -12.43 -0.95
N THR A 147 -31.78 -11.56 -1.61
CA THR A 147 -32.04 -11.16 -3.00
C THR A 147 -31.19 -12.04 -3.91
N SER A 148 -31.79 -12.92 -4.72
CA SER A 148 -30.99 -13.72 -5.66
C SER A 148 -30.13 -12.78 -6.52
N GLY A 149 -28.86 -13.11 -6.73
CA GLY A 149 -27.94 -12.26 -7.50
C GLY A 149 -28.42 -11.99 -8.94
N ILE A 150 -29.41 -12.75 -9.42
CA ILE A 150 -30.13 -12.53 -10.69
C ILE A 150 -31.15 -11.39 -10.54
N ALA A 151 -31.96 -11.39 -9.47
CA ALA A 151 -32.95 -10.35 -9.21
C ALA A 151 -32.30 -8.99 -8.90
N GLU A 152 -31.19 -8.99 -8.15
CA GLU A 152 -30.42 -7.78 -7.84
C GLU A 152 -29.85 -7.16 -9.12
N LYS A 153 -29.18 -7.95 -9.97
CA LYS A 153 -28.65 -7.50 -11.27
C LYS A 153 -29.75 -6.99 -12.20
N ALA A 154 -30.93 -7.59 -12.18
CA ALA A 154 -32.08 -7.15 -12.98
C ALA A 154 -32.67 -5.80 -12.49
N SER A 155 -32.57 -5.51 -11.19
CA SER A 155 -33.09 -4.28 -10.58
C SER A 155 -32.17 -3.06 -10.70
N ARG A 156 -30.88 -3.25 -11.06
CA ARG A 156 -29.93 -2.14 -11.21
C ARG A 156 -30.37 -1.24 -12.38
N PRO A 157 -30.45 0.10 -12.20
CA PRO A 157 -30.67 1.00 -13.32
C PRO A 157 -29.57 0.75 -14.35
N LYS A 158 -29.94 0.41 -15.59
CA LYS A 158 -28.99 0.37 -16.69
C LYS A 158 -28.41 1.78 -16.77
N GLN A 159 -27.15 1.95 -16.40
CA GLN A 159 -26.40 3.14 -16.79
C GLN A 159 -26.39 3.13 -18.31
N THR A 160 -27.36 3.79 -18.92
CA THR A 160 -27.25 4.27 -20.30
C THR A 160 -26.04 5.16 -20.30
N LEU A 161 -24.93 4.64 -20.81
CA LEU A 161 -23.84 5.45 -21.35
C LEU A 161 -24.48 6.30 -22.45
N THR A 162 -25.06 7.43 -22.07
CA THR A 162 -25.31 8.50 -23.00
C THR A 162 -23.92 8.95 -23.41
N LYS A 163 -23.44 8.47 -24.56
CA LYS A 163 -22.50 9.23 -25.36
C LYS A 163 -23.17 10.58 -25.56
N LYS A 164 -22.81 11.55 -24.72
CA LYS A 164 -23.13 12.95 -24.96
C LYS A 164 -21.93 13.49 -25.71
N ASP A 165 -22.15 13.72 -26.98
CA ASP A 165 -21.19 14.25 -27.94
C ASP A 165 -20.50 15.50 -27.41
N LYS A 166 -19.16 15.49 -27.40
CA LYS A 166 -18.28 16.47 -28.04
C LYS A 166 -16.81 16.09 -27.87
#